data_AF-A0A812X0G4-F1
#
_entry.id   AF-A0A812X0G4-F1
#
_cell.length_a   1.000
_cell.length_b   1.000
_cell.length_c   1.000
_cell.angle_alpha   90.00
_cell.angle_beta   90.00
_cell.angle_gamma   90.00
#
_symmetry.space_group_name_H-M   'P 1'
#
loop_
_entity.id
_entity.type
_entity.pdbx_description
1 polymer ?
#
loop_
_entity_poly.entity_id
_entity_poly.type
_entity_poly.pdbx_seq_one_letter_code
_entity_poly.pdbx_strand_id
1 'polypeptide(L)'
;MVVQISILDSSEFDGTTWYSIRVIEDLREWLCKKRYSQFLELDALLASVPLQRLPLPPKGTVGIRKMLNLGNFNEERQRGLASYLTYLAGQIQSLAQVPALSAFLAPSPLGQPVAAQPGVVQPVMAQPVPGTAVTAQAQQAFQASAPVATPVATPVAVPVTPVVTGVAVASPYATPATAQPYPQQAYPVQANAVPASGGASGGGFGAGLLGAGAVAGVLAGVAGAAMMHGSGHSSHHDYCYKCEGRGFRHNSTMNHDERPDKRCFFCEDCDACRGRGMGRASPRHHHGHHHHHGHGGGFIGFGGRQECFKCEGKGFFHDSSMNHDAGPNSRCFFCKDCSGCKGRGHIEAATPWSKHGQMCTHCHGHGFVHESSMNHDKARDEKCFFCKDCRKCHGKGHL
;
A
#
# COMPACT_ATOMS: atom_id res chain seq x y z
N MET A 1 22.35 -12.91 36.18
CA MET A 1 21.13 -13.72 35.99
C MET A 1 20.80 -13.72 34.49
N VAL A 2 19.89 -14.56 33.99
CA VAL A 2 19.61 -14.62 32.55
C VAL A 2 18.43 -13.72 32.23
N VAL A 3 18.60 -12.79 31.29
CA VAL A 3 17.51 -11.96 30.77
C VAL A 3 16.54 -12.88 30.02
N GLN A 4 15.26 -12.87 30.38
CA GLN A 4 14.22 -13.62 29.66
C GLN A 4 13.30 -12.66 28.92
N ILE A 5 13.10 -12.91 27.63
CA ILE A 5 12.23 -12.11 26.76
C ILE A 5 11.30 -13.05 26.01
N SER A 6 10.00 -12.78 26.06
CA SER A 6 8.99 -13.52 25.31
C SER A 6 7.94 -12.59 24.73
N ILE A 7 7.46 -12.90 23.52
CA ILE A 7 6.31 -12.22 22.92
C ILE A 7 5.05 -12.98 23.33
N LEU A 8 4.16 -12.34 24.09
CA LEU A 8 2.95 -12.95 24.62
C LEU A 8 1.85 -13.02 23.55
N ASP A 9 1.58 -11.89 22.90
CA ASP A 9 0.51 -11.76 21.91
C ASP A 9 0.85 -10.73 20.83
N SER A 10 -0.02 -10.64 19.84
CA SER A 10 -0.09 -9.52 18.91
C SER A 10 -1.51 -8.95 18.90
N SER A 11 -1.61 -7.64 18.72
CA SER A 11 -2.87 -6.91 18.61
C SER A 11 -2.79 -5.92 17.44
N GLU A 12 -3.90 -5.68 16.76
CA GLU A 12 -3.98 -4.69 15.69
C GLU A 12 -4.71 -3.45 16.21
N PHE A 13 -4.09 -2.29 16.03
CA PHE A 13 -4.67 -0.99 16.37
C PHE A 13 -4.34 -0.01 15.25
N ASP A 14 -5.37 0.60 14.66
CA ASP A 14 -5.24 1.57 13.57
C ASP A 14 -4.43 1.02 12.37
N GLY A 15 -4.77 -0.20 11.93
CA GLY A 15 -4.08 -0.90 10.85
C GLY A 15 -2.62 -1.30 11.15
N THR A 16 -2.15 -1.05 12.38
CA THR A 16 -0.79 -1.33 12.83
C THR A 16 -0.79 -2.51 13.79
N THR A 17 0.02 -3.53 13.49
CA THR A 17 0.23 -4.68 14.38
C THR A 17 1.26 -4.34 15.45
N TRP A 18 0.85 -4.45 16.71
CA TRP A 18 1.65 -4.32 17.92
C TRP A 18 1.90 -5.69 18.54
N TYR A 19 3.09 -5.89 19.08
CA TYR A 19 3.50 -7.11 19.79
C TYR A 19 3.67 -6.79 21.26
N SER A 20 2.99 -7.53 22.14
CA SER A 20 3.15 -7.39 23.59
C SER A 20 4.32 -8.28 24.04
N ILE A 21 5.35 -7.66 24.58
CA ILE A 21 6.60 -8.31 24.96
C ILE A 21 6.71 -8.31 26.48
N ARG A 22 6.92 -9.49 27.07
CA ARG A 22 7.25 -9.69 28.48
C ARG A 22 8.76 -9.76 28.64
N VAL A 23 9.26 -8.99 29.59
CA VAL A 23 10.67 -8.90 29.91
C VAL A 23 10.85 -9.21 31.39
N ILE A 24 11.76 -10.14 31.70
CA ILE A 24 12.15 -10.50 33.06
C ILE A 24 13.66 -10.30 33.19
N GLU A 25 14.07 -9.39 34.07
CA GLU A 25 15.48 -9.11 34.40
C GLU A 25 15.60 -8.91 35.92
N ASP A 26 16.51 -9.65 36.56
CA ASP A 26 16.80 -9.52 38.01
C ASP A 26 15.55 -9.50 38.91
N LEU A 27 14.63 -10.45 38.69
CA LEU A 27 13.33 -10.58 39.39
C LEU A 27 12.33 -9.45 39.11
N ARG A 28 12.68 -8.47 38.28
CA ARG A 28 11.74 -7.45 37.79
C ARG A 28 11.09 -7.97 36.53
N GLU A 29 9.79 -7.79 36.46
CA GLU A 29 8.98 -8.13 35.30
C GLU A 29 8.24 -6.90 34.82
N TRP A 30 8.25 -6.65 33.52
CA TRP A 30 7.41 -5.63 32.90
C TRP A 30 6.97 -6.03 31.50
N LEU A 31 5.96 -5.30 31.01
CA LEU A 31 5.43 -5.44 29.67
C LEU A 31 5.77 -4.19 28.86
N CYS A 32 6.11 -4.38 27.59
CA CYS A 32 6.19 -3.28 26.63
C CYS A 32 5.50 -3.70 25.32
N LYS A 33 5.09 -2.70 24.52
CA LYS A 33 4.50 -2.94 23.20
C LYS A 33 5.40 -2.37 22.12
N LYS A 34 5.65 -3.17 21.08
CA LYS A 34 6.49 -2.75 19.94
C LYS A 34 5.84 -3.10 18.63
N ARG A 35 6.01 -2.26 17.62
CA ARG A 35 5.59 -2.53 16.24
C ARG A 35 6.77 -3.05 15.42
N TYR A 36 6.50 -3.77 14.33
CA TYR A 36 7.55 -4.37 13.51
C TYR A 36 8.60 -3.37 12.99
N SER A 37 8.22 -2.12 12.69
CA SER A 37 9.20 -1.09 12.29
C SER A 37 10.22 -0.76 13.38
N GLN A 38 9.85 -0.82 14.65
CA GLN A 38 10.79 -0.61 15.75
C GLN A 38 11.80 -1.75 15.87
N PHE A 39 11.43 -2.98 15.46
CA PHE A 39 12.40 -4.08 15.38
C PHE A 39 13.45 -3.83 14.30
N LEU A 40 13.07 -3.24 13.17
CA LEU A 40 14.02 -2.86 12.11
C LEU A 40 14.98 -1.76 12.58
N GLU A 41 14.45 -0.77 13.30
CA GLU A 41 15.26 0.29 13.90
C GLU A 41 16.24 -0.29 14.92
N LEU A 42 15.78 -1.20 15.80
CA LEU A 42 16.65 -1.93 16.72
C LEU A 42 17.73 -2.71 15.98
N ASP A 43 17.37 -3.50 14.95
CA ASP A 43 18.33 -4.32 14.20
C ASP A 43 19.40 -3.47 13.52
N ALA A 44 19.03 -2.30 12.98
CA ALA A 44 19.96 -1.33 12.44
C ALA A 44 20.91 -0.77 13.52
N LEU A 45 20.40 -0.44 14.70
CA LEU A 45 21.22 0.04 15.83
C LEU A 45 22.17 -1.04 16.36
N LEU A 46 21.73 -2.30 16.37
CA LEU A 46 22.55 -3.44 16.81
C LEU A 46 23.63 -3.82 15.80
N ALA A 47 23.60 -3.30 14.56
CA ALA A 47 24.61 -3.59 13.55
C ALA A 47 26.03 -3.11 13.93
N SER A 48 26.14 -2.14 14.85
CA SER A 48 27.42 -1.63 15.36
C SER A 48 27.94 -2.38 16.61
N VAL A 49 27.12 -3.25 17.20
CA VAL A 49 27.45 -3.98 18.43
C VAL A 49 27.98 -5.37 18.05
N PRO A 50 28.99 -5.92 18.74
CA PRO A 50 29.55 -7.24 18.45
C PRO A 50 28.64 -8.39 18.94
N LEU A 51 27.37 -8.36 18.55
CA LEU A 51 26.40 -9.43 18.79
C LEU A 51 26.07 -10.14 17.48
N GLN A 52 25.91 -11.45 17.56
CA GLN A 52 25.34 -12.19 16.44
C GLN A 52 23.85 -11.88 16.35
N ARG A 53 23.36 -11.65 15.13
CA ARG A 53 21.95 -11.31 14.88
C ARG A 53 21.34 -12.37 13.96
N LEU A 54 20.14 -12.82 14.30
CA LEU A 54 19.32 -13.58 13.36
C LEU A 54 18.68 -12.63 12.35
N PRO A 55 18.45 -13.06 11.10
CA PRO A 55 17.72 -12.24 10.15
C PRO A 55 16.29 -12.02 10.65
N LEU A 56 15.82 -10.76 10.62
CA LEU A 56 14.43 -10.45 10.92
C LEU A 56 13.49 -11.10 9.88
N PRO A 57 12.28 -11.54 10.28
CA PRO A 57 11.30 -12.06 9.34
C PRO A 57 10.99 -11.00 8.28
N PRO A 58 10.72 -11.38 7.02
CA PRO A 58 10.63 -10.44 5.91
C PRO A 58 9.51 -9.41 6.10
N LYS A 59 9.72 -8.22 5.51
CA LYS A 59 8.66 -7.23 5.33
C LYS A 59 7.56 -7.86 4.47
N GLY A 60 6.33 -7.86 4.98
CA GLY A 60 5.19 -8.24 4.16
C GLY A 60 5.10 -7.26 3.00
N THR A 61 5.08 -7.77 1.77
CA THR A 61 4.74 -6.96 0.59
C THR A 61 3.30 -6.51 0.75
N VAL A 62 3.15 -5.27 1.21
CA VAL A 62 1.88 -4.58 1.45
C VAL A 62 1.08 -4.62 0.14
N GLY A 63 -0.12 -5.20 0.16
CA GLY A 63 -1.00 -5.20 -1.01
C GLY A 63 -1.89 -6.42 -1.09
N ILE A 64 -1.33 -7.62 -1.20
CA ILE A 64 -2.13 -8.81 -1.54
C ILE A 64 -2.35 -9.73 -0.34
N ARG A 65 -1.35 -9.88 0.53
CA ARG A 65 -1.42 -10.84 1.66
C ARG A 65 -2.22 -10.31 2.85
N LYS A 66 -2.15 -8.99 3.10
CA LYS A 66 -2.85 -8.34 4.24
C LYS A 66 -4.36 -8.31 4.05
N MET A 67 -4.83 -8.20 2.81
CA MET A 67 -6.26 -8.12 2.48
C MET A 67 -6.96 -9.49 2.52
N LEU A 68 -6.20 -10.59 2.47
CA LEU A 68 -6.77 -11.93 2.42
C LEU A 68 -6.57 -12.75 3.71
N ASN A 69 -5.86 -12.22 4.73
CA ASN A 69 -5.40 -13.01 5.89
C ASN A 69 -4.84 -14.39 5.49
N LEU A 70 -4.33 -14.51 4.26
CA LEU A 70 -3.96 -15.78 3.66
C LEU A 70 -2.61 -16.20 4.23
N GLY A 71 -2.67 -17.10 5.21
CA GLY A 71 -1.57 -17.99 5.55
C GLY A 71 -0.69 -17.53 6.69
N ASN A 72 -1.25 -17.35 7.89
CA ASN A 72 -0.50 -17.30 9.16
C ASN A 72 0.64 -16.27 9.19
N PHE A 73 0.62 -15.25 8.33
CA PHE A 73 1.73 -14.30 8.17
C PHE A 73 2.07 -13.59 9.47
N ASN A 74 1.05 -13.15 10.21
CA ASN A 74 1.24 -12.49 11.50
C ASN A 74 1.82 -13.45 12.54
N GLU A 75 1.41 -14.73 12.53
CA GLU A 75 1.89 -15.76 13.44
C GLU A 75 3.34 -16.17 13.13
N GLU A 76 3.67 -16.36 11.84
CA GLU A 76 5.04 -16.61 11.38
C GLU A 76 5.97 -15.45 11.74
N ARG A 77 5.49 -14.22 11.52
CA ARG A 77 6.21 -13.00 11.90
C ARG A 77 6.40 -12.93 13.41
N GLN A 78 5.35 -13.16 14.21
CA GLN A 78 5.44 -13.17 15.67
C GLN A 78 6.46 -14.21 16.14
N ARG A 79 6.44 -15.42 15.56
CA ARG A 79 7.40 -16.49 15.86
C ARG A 79 8.82 -16.08 15.51
N GLY A 80 9.04 -15.50 14.32
CA GLY A 80 10.36 -15.02 13.90
C GLY A 80 10.90 -13.91 14.81
N LEU A 81 10.06 -12.97 15.22
CA LEU A 81 10.43 -11.91 16.17
C LEU A 81 10.74 -12.47 17.57
N ALA A 82 9.98 -13.47 18.03
CA ALA A 82 10.23 -14.13 19.31
C ALA A 82 11.59 -14.84 19.29
N SER A 83 11.87 -15.65 18.25
CA SER A 83 13.17 -16.29 18.07
C SER A 83 14.33 -15.29 18.02
N TYR A 84 14.13 -14.16 17.33
CA TYR A 84 15.12 -13.07 17.27
C TYR A 84 15.42 -12.50 18.66
N LEU A 85 14.41 -12.16 19.46
CA LEU A 85 14.61 -11.61 20.81
C LEU A 85 15.23 -12.63 21.77
N THR A 86 14.75 -13.88 21.76
CA THR A 86 15.33 -14.95 22.59
C THR A 86 16.80 -15.19 22.26
N TYR A 87 17.17 -15.13 20.97
CA TYR A 87 18.55 -15.28 20.54
C TYR A 87 19.45 -14.12 20.98
N LEU A 88 18.96 -12.88 20.94
CA LEU A 88 19.70 -11.73 21.49
C LEU A 88 19.84 -11.82 23.02
N ALA A 89 18.78 -12.20 23.73
CA ALA A 89 18.78 -12.33 25.18
C ALA A 89 19.79 -13.39 25.66
N GLY A 90 19.94 -14.50 24.93
CA GLY A 90 20.90 -15.56 25.26
C GLY A 90 22.37 -15.15 25.16
N GLN A 91 22.67 -14.03 24.51
CA GLN A 91 24.04 -13.52 24.34
C GLN A 91 24.47 -12.52 25.42
N ILE A 92 23.53 -12.06 26.26
CA ILE A 92 23.78 -11.01 27.25
C ILE A 92 23.40 -11.48 28.65
N GLN A 93 24.08 -10.93 29.66
CA GLN A 93 23.78 -11.23 31.07
C GLN A 93 22.89 -10.16 31.71
N SER A 94 22.83 -8.96 31.13
CA SER A 94 21.96 -7.86 31.54
C SER A 94 21.67 -6.95 30.35
N LEU A 95 20.49 -6.35 30.32
CA LEU A 95 20.10 -5.33 29.34
C LEU A 95 21.04 -4.12 29.35
N ALA A 96 21.67 -3.81 30.49
CA ALA A 96 22.64 -2.72 30.59
C ALA A 96 23.86 -2.88 29.68
N GLN A 97 24.18 -4.12 29.26
CA GLN A 97 25.29 -4.39 28.34
C GLN A 97 25.04 -3.84 26.93
N VAL A 98 23.78 -3.67 26.53
CA VAL A 98 23.38 -3.27 25.19
C VAL A 98 22.35 -2.14 25.28
N PRO A 99 22.80 -0.88 25.34
CA PRO A 99 21.91 0.27 25.55
C PRO A 99 20.75 0.34 24.56
N ALA A 100 20.98 0.00 23.28
CA ALA A 100 19.94 -0.02 22.26
C ALA A 100 18.82 -1.03 22.56
N LEU A 101 19.17 -2.23 23.06
CA LEU A 101 18.20 -3.26 23.43
C LEU A 101 17.46 -2.88 24.72
N SER A 102 18.18 -2.32 25.70
CA SER A 102 17.58 -1.79 26.94
C SER A 102 16.53 -0.71 26.63
N ALA A 103 16.89 0.28 25.80
CA ALA A 103 15.96 1.34 25.40
C ALA A 103 14.77 0.79 24.59
N PHE A 104 15.01 -0.19 23.72
CA PHE A 104 13.93 -0.85 22.98
C PHE A 104 12.98 -1.59 23.92
N LEU A 105 13.46 -2.25 24.96
CA LEU A 105 12.64 -3.03 25.90
C LEU A 105 12.13 -2.23 27.09
N ALA A 106 12.48 -0.96 27.22
CA ALA A 106 12.04 -0.12 28.32
C ALA A 106 10.50 -0.14 28.46
N PRO A 107 9.98 -0.15 29.70
CA PRO A 107 8.54 -0.15 29.94
C PRO A 107 7.90 1.03 29.23
N SER A 108 6.79 0.79 28.52
CA SER A 108 6.03 1.89 27.94
C SER A 108 5.54 2.78 29.09
N PRO A 109 5.74 4.11 29.02
CA PRO A 109 5.20 5.01 30.03
C PRO A 109 3.68 4.85 30.04
N LEU A 110 3.17 4.19 31.09
CA LEU A 110 1.74 3.94 31.29
C LEU A 110 1.04 5.31 31.35
N GLY A 111 0.24 5.63 30.33
CA GLY A 111 -0.69 6.75 30.38
C GLY A 111 -0.32 8.01 29.58
N GLN A 112 0.75 8.02 28.78
CA GLN A 112 0.85 9.05 27.74
C GLN A 112 0.17 8.53 26.47
N PRO A 113 -0.95 9.14 26.01
CA PRO A 113 -1.42 8.89 24.66
C PRO A 113 -0.23 9.18 23.75
N VAL A 114 0.16 8.17 22.97
CA VAL A 114 1.20 8.33 21.95
C VAL A 114 0.60 9.26 20.91
N ALA A 115 0.73 10.57 21.14
CA ALA A 115 0.52 11.56 20.11
C ALA A 115 1.44 11.13 18.97
N ALA A 116 0.84 10.76 17.84
CA ALA A 116 1.57 10.40 16.64
C ALA A 116 2.60 11.50 16.41
N GLN A 117 3.88 11.24 16.67
CA GLN A 117 4.91 12.21 16.36
C GLN A 117 4.94 12.29 14.84
N PRO A 118 4.51 13.42 14.24
CA PRO A 118 4.77 13.61 12.82
C PRO A 118 6.28 13.73 12.70
N GLY A 119 6.88 12.94 11.82
CA GLY A 119 8.28 13.09 11.44
C GLY A 119 8.47 14.44 10.76
N VAL A 120 8.61 15.50 11.57
CA VAL A 120 9.06 16.80 11.11
C VAL A 120 10.59 16.71 11.09
N VAL A 121 11.12 16.42 9.91
CA VAL A 121 12.49 16.79 9.58
C VAL A 121 12.52 18.32 9.59
N GLN A 122 12.84 18.95 10.71
CA GLN A 122 13.11 20.38 10.71
C GLN A 122 14.41 20.60 9.92
N PRO A 123 14.41 21.45 8.87
CA PRO A 123 15.66 21.90 8.29
C PRO A 123 16.39 22.73 9.33
N VAL A 124 17.64 22.35 9.63
CA VAL A 124 18.59 23.16 10.39
C VAL A 124 18.79 24.47 9.63
N MET A 125 18.07 25.51 10.05
CA MET A 125 18.36 26.88 9.66
C MET A 125 19.65 27.28 10.37
N ALA A 126 20.68 27.61 9.59
CA ALA A 126 21.94 28.12 10.06
C ALA A 126 21.72 29.36 10.97
N GLN A 127 22.17 29.27 12.21
CA GLN A 127 22.28 30.45 13.07
C GLN A 127 23.46 31.32 12.59
N PRO A 128 23.29 32.64 12.50
CA PRO A 128 24.38 33.56 12.24
C PRO A 128 25.25 33.71 13.49
N VAL A 129 26.57 33.65 13.25
CA VAL A 129 27.64 33.83 14.24
C VAL A 129 27.68 35.30 14.69
N PRO A 130 27.56 35.63 15.98
CA PRO A 130 27.91 36.95 16.49
C PRO A 130 29.40 37.00 16.81
N GLY A 131 30.02 38.09 16.35
CA GLY A 131 31.44 38.32 16.40
C GLY A 131 32.05 38.44 17.79
N THR A 132 33.36 38.19 17.78
CA THR A 132 34.37 38.48 18.79
C THR A 132 34.20 39.81 19.50
N ALA A 133 34.12 39.77 20.82
CA ALA A 133 34.53 40.86 21.71
C ALA A 133 35.41 40.29 22.81
N VAL A 134 36.64 40.81 22.86
CA VAL A 134 37.73 40.45 23.74
C VAL A 134 37.60 41.26 25.03
N THR A 135 37.56 40.63 26.20
CA THR A 135 38.02 41.29 27.44
C THR A 135 38.45 40.29 28.52
N ALA A 136 39.75 40.37 28.83
CA ALA A 136 40.45 40.30 30.12
C ALA A 136 39.92 39.47 31.31
N GLN A 137 40.82 38.58 31.75
CA GLN A 137 41.30 38.37 33.13
C GLN A 137 40.31 38.03 34.26
N ALA A 138 40.48 36.81 34.82
CA ALA A 138 40.76 36.64 36.25
C ALA A 138 41.35 35.24 36.51
N GLN A 139 42.55 35.22 37.09
CA GLN A 139 43.25 34.03 37.57
C GLN A 139 42.53 33.48 38.81
N GLN A 140 42.27 32.17 38.86
CA GLN A 140 42.10 31.45 40.12
C GLN A 140 42.84 30.12 40.07
N ALA A 141 43.72 29.97 41.05
CA ALA A 141 44.68 28.89 41.21
C ALA A 141 43.99 27.57 41.57
N PHE A 142 44.37 26.50 40.89
CA PHE A 142 44.16 25.14 41.36
C PHE A 142 45.50 24.51 41.73
N GLN A 143 45.53 23.99 42.95
CA GLN A 143 46.66 23.35 43.61
C GLN A 143 47.04 22.03 42.91
N ALA A 144 48.34 21.80 42.78
CA ALA A 144 48.90 20.56 42.26
C ALA A 144 48.87 19.47 43.35
N SER A 145 48.24 18.33 43.05
CA SER A 145 48.36 17.10 43.82
C SER A 145 49.53 16.26 43.33
N ALA A 146 50.29 15.71 44.27
CA ALA A 146 51.52 14.95 44.10
C ALA A 146 51.37 13.66 43.28
N PRO A 147 52.44 13.17 42.62
CA PRO A 147 52.45 11.86 41.98
C PRO A 147 52.75 10.74 43.00
N VAL A 148 51.89 9.71 43.01
CA VAL A 148 52.11 8.43 43.69
C VAL A 148 53.01 7.56 42.80
N ALA A 149 54.11 7.07 43.36
CA ALA A 149 55.03 6.15 42.74
C ALA A 149 54.42 4.74 42.59
N THR A 150 54.57 4.14 41.41
CA THR A 150 54.33 2.70 41.18
C THR A 150 55.67 1.98 40.96
N PRO A 151 55.90 0.81 41.59
CA PRO A 151 57.10 0.03 41.38
C PRO A 151 57.01 -0.84 40.12
N VAL A 152 58.15 -0.90 39.43
CA VAL A 152 58.49 -1.77 38.30
C VAL A 152 58.55 -3.23 38.77
N ALA A 153 57.84 -4.12 38.07
CA ALA A 153 58.05 -5.56 38.17
C ALA A 153 58.34 -6.15 36.77
N THR A 154 59.56 -6.65 36.62
CA THR A 154 60.07 -7.45 35.51
C THR A 154 59.38 -8.82 35.42
N PRO A 155 58.96 -9.28 34.22
CA PRO A 155 58.67 -10.70 34.02
C PRO A 155 59.92 -11.47 33.55
N VAL A 156 60.19 -12.55 34.28
CA VAL A 156 61.16 -13.61 33.97
C VAL A 156 60.57 -14.51 32.88
N ALA A 157 61.32 -14.72 31.80
CA ALA A 157 60.99 -15.68 30.75
C ALA A 157 61.30 -17.12 31.21
N VAL A 158 60.36 -18.04 30.96
CA VAL A 158 60.58 -19.49 31.10
C VAL A 158 60.31 -20.13 29.73
N PRO A 159 61.22 -20.98 29.21
CA PRO A 159 61.00 -21.68 27.94
C PRO A 159 60.13 -22.92 28.15
N VAL A 160 59.06 -23.05 27.37
CA VAL A 160 58.24 -24.27 27.30
C VAL A 160 58.59 -25.01 26.00
N THR A 161 59.10 -26.22 26.14
CA THR A 161 59.36 -27.19 25.05
C THR A 161 58.04 -27.80 24.52
N PRO A 162 57.91 -28.07 23.21
CA PRO A 162 56.73 -28.77 22.69
C PRO A 162 56.87 -30.29 22.85
N VAL A 163 55.90 -30.92 23.52
CA VAL A 163 55.68 -32.36 23.45
C VAL A 163 54.69 -32.64 22.33
N VAL A 164 55.18 -33.36 21.32
CA VAL A 164 54.41 -33.95 20.24
C VAL A 164 53.77 -35.24 20.76
N THR A 165 52.44 -35.30 20.79
CA THR A 165 51.74 -36.58 20.89
C THR A 165 50.58 -36.58 19.90
N GLY A 166 50.74 -37.38 18.85
CA GLY A 166 49.70 -37.63 17.86
C GLY A 166 48.56 -38.45 18.44
N VAL A 167 47.34 -38.03 18.12
CA VAL A 167 46.14 -38.87 18.23
C VAL A 167 45.45 -38.81 16.88
N ALA A 168 45.42 -39.94 16.20
CA ALA A 168 44.68 -40.13 14.97
C ALA A 168 43.17 -39.97 15.26
N VAL A 169 42.54 -38.99 14.62
CA VAL A 169 41.08 -38.86 14.60
C VAL A 169 40.58 -39.63 13.40
N ALA A 170 39.96 -40.78 13.65
CA ALA A 170 39.22 -41.53 12.65
C ALA A 170 37.99 -40.70 12.20
N SER A 171 37.83 -40.52 10.89
CA SER A 171 36.60 -40.04 10.27
C SER A 171 35.44 -41.00 10.54
N PRO A 172 34.24 -40.47 10.80
CA PRO A 172 33.00 -41.15 10.45
C PRO A 172 32.27 -40.34 9.37
N TYR A 173 32.56 -40.64 8.10
CA TYR A 173 31.55 -40.49 7.06
C TYR A 173 30.65 -41.72 7.13
N ALA A 174 29.58 -41.62 7.94
CA ALA A 174 28.45 -42.52 7.86
C ALA A 174 27.34 -41.84 7.06
N THR A 175 26.98 -42.47 5.95
CA THR A 175 25.82 -42.17 5.10
C THR A 175 24.51 -42.22 5.89
N PRO A 176 23.57 -41.26 5.72
CA PRO A 176 22.22 -41.45 6.23
C PRO A 176 21.44 -42.41 5.34
N ALA A 177 21.00 -43.51 5.95
CA ALA A 177 20.06 -44.47 5.39
C ALA A 177 18.64 -43.87 5.32
N THR A 178 17.99 -44.14 4.19
CA THR A 178 16.53 -44.28 3.96
C THR A 178 15.58 -43.66 5.00
N ALA A 179 14.94 -42.56 4.59
CA ALA A 179 13.74 -42.02 5.22
C ALA A 179 12.59 -43.05 5.20
N GLN A 180 12.07 -43.39 6.38
CA GLN A 180 10.79 -44.06 6.56
C GLN A 180 9.65 -43.03 6.43
N PRO A 181 8.52 -43.38 5.78
CA PRO A 181 7.37 -42.49 5.66
C PRO A 181 6.57 -42.43 6.96
N TYR A 182 6.16 -41.22 7.35
CA TYR A 182 5.25 -40.99 8.47
C TYR A 182 3.86 -41.64 8.20
N PRO A 183 3.23 -42.27 9.21
CA PRO A 183 1.85 -42.74 9.07
C PRO A 183 0.88 -41.55 9.03
N GLN A 184 0.06 -41.52 7.98
CA GLN A 184 -1.07 -40.59 7.83
C GLN A 184 -2.14 -40.94 8.87
N GLN A 185 -2.46 -40.00 9.77
CA GLN A 185 -3.66 -40.08 10.59
C GLN A 185 -4.88 -39.71 9.72
N ALA A 186 -5.78 -40.67 9.55
CA ALA A 186 -7.05 -40.47 8.86
C ALA A 186 -8.01 -39.67 9.76
N TYR A 187 -8.45 -38.51 9.28
CA TYR A 187 -9.59 -37.79 9.86
C TYR A 187 -10.90 -38.35 9.28
N PRO A 188 -11.94 -38.59 10.10
CA PRO A 188 -13.24 -38.99 9.58
C PRO A 188 -13.92 -37.83 8.84
N VAL A 189 -14.31 -38.09 7.60
CA VAL A 189 -15.15 -37.22 6.78
C VAL A 189 -16.59 -37.34 7.27
N GLN A 190 -17.15 -36.28 7.84
CA GLN A 190 -18.60 -36.17 8.06
C GLN A 190 -19.29 -35.86 6.73
N ALA A 191 -20.05 -36.82 6.23
CA ALA A 191 -20.94 -36.66 5.09
C ALA A 191 -22.18 -35.87 5.51
N ASN A 192 -22.32 -34.62 5.03
CA ASN A 192 -23.59 -33.91 5.08
C ASN A 192 -24.46 -34.40 3.92
N ALA A 193 -25.51 -35.14 4.27
CA ALA A 193 -26.57 -35.54 3.36
C ALA A 193 -27.41 -34.33 2.94
N VAL A 194 -27.55 -34.15 1.62
CA VAL A 194 -28.50 -33.22 1.00
C VAL A 194 -29.86 -33.93 0.90
N PRO A 195 -30.99 -33.30 1.28
CA PRO A 195 -32.29 -33.90 1.07
C PRO A 195 -32.70 -33.84 -0.40
N ALA A 196 -33.15 -34.98 -0.91
CA ALA A 196 -33.72 -35.18 -2.23
C ALA A 196 -35.06 -34.45 -2.37
N SER A 197 -35.20 -33.60 -3.39
CA SER A 197 -36.49 -33.12 -3.88
C SER A 197 -36.94 -34.01 -5.06
N GLY A 198 -37.79 -34.99 -4.73
CA GLY A 198 -38.57 -35.74 -5.71
C GLY A 198 -39.76 -34.90 -6.20
N GLY A 199 -39.97 -34.91 -7.51
CA GLY A 199 -41.13 -34.29 -8.14
C GLY A 199 -42.40 -35.13 -8.00
N ALA A 200 -43.55 -34.46 -8.04
CA ALA A 200 -44.82 -35.07 -8.40
C ALA A 200 -45.71 -34.04 -9.11
N SER A 201 -46.16 -34.46 -10.28
CA SER A 201 -47.22 -33.89 -11.13
C SER A 201 -48.60 -33.99 -10.48
N GLY A 202 -49.50 -33.04 -10.77
CA GLY A 202 -50.93 -33.19 -10.54
C GLY A 202 -51.70 -31.91 -10.82
N GLY A 203 -52.55 -31.91 -11.86
CA GLY A 203 -53.36 -30.76 -12.27
C GLY A 203 -54.60 -30.52 -11.40
N GLY A 204 -55.32 -29.44 -11.68
CA GLY A 204 -56.62 -29.16 -11.08
C GLY A 204 -57.14 -27.77 -11.42
N PHE A 205 -58.31 -27.74 -12.06
CA PHE A 205 -59.08 -26.59 -12.52
C PHE A 205 -59.51 -25.65 -11.38
N GLY A 206 -59.71 -24.36 -11.67
CA GLY A 206 -60.36 -23.44 -10.75
C GLY A 206 -60.61 -22.06 -11.36
N ALA A 207 -61.82 -21.84 -11.85
CA ALA A 207 -62.32 -20.58 -12.39
C ALA A 207 -62.74 -19.58 -11.29
N GLY A 208 -62.81 -18.30 -11.66
CA GLY A 208 -63.49 -17.21 -10.93
C GLY A 208 -62.52 -16.12 -10.48
N LEU A 209 -62.88 -14.83 -10.44
CA LEU A 209 -64.11 -14.11 -10.75
C LEU A 209 -63.71 -12.62 -10.70
N LEU A 210 -64.32 -11.82 -11.58
CA LEU A 210 -64.66 -10.38 -11.50
C LEU A 210 -63.99 -9.48 -10.45
N GLY A 211 -63.50 -8.31 -10.91
CA GLY A 211 -63.17 -7.18 -10.05
C GLY A 211 -62.83 -5.91 -10.82
N ALA A 212 -63.83 -5.33 -11.49
CA ALA A 212 -63.77 -3.98 -12.05
C ALA A 212 -63.74 -2.93 -10.93
N GLY A 213 -62.96 -1.86 -11.12
CA GLY A 213 -62.92 -0.71 -10.22
C GLY A 213 -62.41 0.52 -10.94
N ALA A 214 -63.32 1.23 -11.62
CA ALA A 214 -63.11 2.56 -12.14
C ALA A 214 -63.22 3.59 -11.00
N VAL A 215 -62.33 4.59 -10.98
CA VAL A 215 -62.59 5.86 -10.29
C VAL A 215 -62.21 7.00 -11.23
N ALA A 216 -63.22 7.80 -11.55
CA ALA A 216 -63.17 8.95 -12.42
C ALA A 216 -62.91 10.24 -11.63
N GLY A 217 -62.22 11.18 -12.29
CA GLY A 217 -62.43 12.63 -12.15
C GLY A 217 -61.73 13.31 -10.97
N VAL A 218 -60.93 14.34 -11.24
CA VAL A 218 -61.34 15.75 -11.15
C VAL A 218 -60.34 16.61 -11.95
N LEU A 219 -60.88 17.40 -12.87
CA LEU A 219 -60.24 18.51 -13.57
C LEU A 219 -60.21 19.74 -12.66
N ALA A 220 -59.06 20.40 -12.52
CA ALA A 220 -58.99 21.79 -12.11
C ALA A 220 -57.85 22.48 -12.88
N GLY A 221 -58.23 23.46 -13.70
CA GLY A 221 -57.32 24.22 -14.55
C GLY A 221 -56.50 25.25 -13.78
N VAL A 222 -55.39 25.66 -14.37
CA VAL A 222 -54.67 26.86 -13.97
C VAL A 222 -54.32 27.65 -15.22
N ALA A 223 -54.77 28.90 -15.23
CA ALA A 223 -54.63 29.86 -16.31
C ALA A 223 -53.21 30.43 -16.39
N GLY A 224 -52.92 30.99 -17.57
CA GLY A 224 -51.61 31.42 -18.03
C GLY A 224 -50.85 32.44 -17.19
N ALA A 225 -49.53 32.36 -17.31
CA ALA A 225 -48.64 33.51 -17.27
C ALA A 225 -47.53 33.27 -18.30
N ALA A 226 -47.57 34.00 -19.41
CA ALA A 226 -46.50 34.04 -20.40
C ALA A 226 -45.31 34.81 -19.81
N MET A 227 -44.19 34.11 -19.56
CA MET A 227 -42.91 34.74 -19.27
C MET A 227 -41.96 34.60 -20.45
N MET A 228 -41.44 35.74 -20.87
CA MET A 228 -40.44 35.92 -21.92
C MET A 228 -39.22 35.01 -21.66
N HIS A 229 -38.97 34.05 -22.56
CA HIS A 229 -37.70 33.32 -22.59
C HIS A 229 -36.60 34.26 -23.12
N GLY A 230 -35.96 34.98 -22.19
CA GLY A 230 -34.64 35.56 -22.46
C GLY A 230 -33.66 34.43 -22.72
N SER A 231 -33.06 34.43 -23.91
CA SER A 231 -31.93 33.57 -24.28
C SER A 231 -30.70 33.92 -23.44
N GLY A 232 -30.71 33.52 -22.17
CA GLY A 232 -29.53 33.43 -21.34
C GLY A 232 -28.73 32.23 -21.80
N HIS A 233 -27.69 32.45 -22.59
CA HIS A 233 -26.64 31.47 -22.79
C HIS A 233 -26.09 31.09 -21.41
N SER A 234 -26.46 29.91 -20.94
CA SER A 234 -25.96 29.34 -19.70
C SER A 234 -24.46 29.10 -19.87
N SER A 235 -23.66 29.97 -19.26
CA SER A 235 -22.23 29.79 -19.06
C SER A 235 -22.00 28.61 -18.12
N HIS A 236 -22.16 27.42 -18.68
CA HIS A 236 -22.02 26.16 -17.99
C HIS A 236 -20.53 25.91 -17.72
N HIS A 237 -20.19 26.00 -16.41
CA HIS A 237 -19.06 25.40 -15.70
C HIS A 237 -17.81 26.27 -15.42
N ASP A 238 -17.93 27.12 -14.41
CA ASP A 238 -16.80 27.81 -13.74
C ASP A 238 -15.97 26.90 -12.80
N TYR A 239 -16.33 25.63 -12.64
CA TYR A 239 -15.67 24.71 -11.73
C TYR A 239 -14.82 23.66 -12.45
N CYS A 240 -13.72 23.27 -11.81
CA CYS A 240 -12.81 22.25 -12.32
C CYS A 240 -13.47 20.87 -12.23
N TYR A 241 -13.78 20.28 -13.38
CA TYR A 241 -14.40 18.94 -13.47
C TYR A 241 -13.57 17.83 -12.81
N LYS A 242 -12.24 17.95 -12.78
CA LYS A 242 -11.37 16.92 -12.17
C LYS A 242 -11.48 16.84 -10.65
N CYS A 243 -11.94 17.90 -9.99
CA CYS A 243 -12.15 17.93 -8.55
C CYS A 243 -13.57 18.34 -8.16
N GLU A 244 -14.48 18.40 -9.14
CA GLU A 244 -15.86 18.89 -8.96
C GLU A 244 -15.93 20.23 -8.21
N GLY A 245 -15.02 21.16 -8.52
CA GLY A 245 -15.00 22.47 -7.86
C GLY A 245 -14.26 22.55 -6.52
N ARG A 246 -13.77 21.44 -5.97
CA ARG A 246 -13.22 21.40 -4.59
C ARG A 246 -11.78 21.85 -4.45
N GLY A 247 -11.01 21.78 -5.54
CA GLY A 247 -9.61 22.17 -5.57
C GLY A 247 -8.64 21.10 -5.13
N PHE A 248 -9.12 19.97 -4.61
CA PHE A 248 -8.32 18.82 -4.19
C PHE A 248 -8.96 17.52 -4.66
N ARG A 249 -8.16 16.46 -4.68
CA ARG A 249 -8.61 15.10 -5.04
C ARG A 249 -7.97 14.08 -4.10
N HIS A 250 -8.70 13.00 -3.86
CA HIS A 250 -8.23 11.87 -3.08
C HIS A 250 -7.74 10.79 -4.02
N ASN A 251 -6.43 10.53 -4.03
CA ASN A 251 -5.79 9.51 -4.88
C ASN A 251 -5.31 8.29 -4.07
N SER A 252 -5.56 8.27 -2.76
CA SER A 252 -5.22 7.15 -1.89
C SER A 252 -6.30 6.07 -1.93
N THR A 253 -5.89 4.82 -1.70
CA THR A 253 -6.79 3.67 -1.53
C THR A 253 -7.45 3.63 -0.16
N MET A 254 -7.09 4.53 0.76
CA MET A 254 -7.78 4.70 2.04
C MET A 254 -9.11 5.43 1.85
N ASN A 255 -10.12 5.13 2.67
CA ASN A 255 -11.41 5.83 2.58
C ASN A 255 -11.26 7.31 2.98
N HIS A 256 -12.00 8.19 2.31
CA HIS A 256 -12.15 9.58 2.71
C HIS A 256 -13.10 9.64 3.92
N ASP A 257 -12.56 9.88 5.11
CA ASP A 257 -13.27 9.91 6.39
C ASP A 257 -13.88 11.28 6.73
N GLU A 258 -13.50 12.33 6.00
CA GLU A 258 -14.07 13.66 6.09
C GLU A 258 -15.27 13.87 5.14
N ARG A 259 -16.02 14.97 5.37
CA ARG A 259 -17.09 15.39 4.48
C ARG A 259 -16.54 15.65 3.07
N PRO A 260 -17.31 15.39 1.99
CA PRO A 260 -16.80 15.48 0.61
C PRO A 260 -16.26 16.85 0.19
N ASP A 261 -16.56 17.92 0.92
CA ASP A 261 -16.13 19.30 0.73
C ASP A 261 -14.88 19.69 1.54
N LYS A 262 -14.36 18.79 2.38
CA LYS A 262 -13.15 18.99 3.17
C LYS A 262 -12.00 18.08 2.75
N ARG A 263 -10.78 18.52 3.01
CA ARG A 263 -9.57 17.75 2.75
C ARG A 263 -9.31 16.80 3.91
N CYS A 264 -9.21 15.51 3.63
CA CYS A 264 -8.52 14.60 4.54
C CYS A 264 -6.99 14.77 4.40
N PHE A 265 -6.24 14.09 5.27
CA PHE A 265 -4.77 14.10 5.26
C PHE A 265 -4.14 13.63 3.93
N PHE A 266 -4.85 12.79 3.17
CA PHE A 266 -4.39 12.24 1.89
C PHE A 266 -4.91 13.00 0.66
N CYS A 267 -5.67 14.09 0.86
CA CYS A 267 -6.15 14.91 -0.25
C CYS A 267 -5.03 15.81 -0.77
N GLU A 268 -4.63 15.59 -2.01
CA GLU A 268 -3.67 16.44 -2.71
C GLU A 268 -4.39 17.53 -3.51
N ASP A 269 -3.68 18.62 -3.77
CA ASP A 269 -4.15 19.66 -4.68
C ASP A 269 -4.51 19.05 -6.04
N CYS A 270 -5.64 19.46 -6.61
CA CYS A 270 -6.00 19.03 -7.94
C CYS A 270 -5.06 19.69 -8.94
N ASP A 271 -4.21 18.91 -9.63
CA ASP A 271 -3.22 19.41 -10.60
C ASP A 271 -3.81 20.35 -11.65
N ALA A 272 -5.05 20.08 -12.09
CA ALA A 272 -5.70 20.85 -13.15
C ALA A 272 -6.05 22.28 -12.72
N CYS A 273 -6.43 22.48 -11.46
CA CYS A 273 -6.77 23.81 -10.94
C CYS A 273 -5.78 24.33 -9.90
N ARG A 274 -4.75 23.56 -9.54
CA ARG A 274 -3.75 23.85 -8.49
C ARG A 274 -4.39 24.36 -7.20
N GLY A 275 -5.25 23.56 -6.58
CA GLY A 275 -5.86 23.92 -5.30
C GLY A 275 -7.10 24.83 -5.37
N ARG A 276 -7.35 25.51 -6.50
CA ARG A 276 -8.37 26.59 -6.55
C ARG A 276 -9.82 26.15 -6.72
N GLY A 277 -10.05 24.93 -7.19
CA GLY A 277 -11.40 24.42 -7.46
C GLY A 277 -12.06 25.02 -8.71
N MET A 278 -11.69 26.23 -9.11
CA MET A 278 -12.15 26.87 -10.35
C MET A 278 -11.23 26.50 -11.52
N GLY A 279 -11.84 26.17 -12.66
CA GLY A 279 -11.07 26.03 -13.90
C GLY A 279 -10.34 27.35 -14.14
N ARG A 280 -9.02 27.34 -14.34
CA ARG A 280 -8.40 28.56 -14.88
C ARG A 280 -9.10 28.82 -16.21
N ALA A 281 -9.83 29.92 -16.32
CA ALA A 281 -10.04 30.55 -17.62
C ALA A 281 -8.63 30.64 -18.21
N SER A 282 -8.36 29.81 -19.23
CA SER A 282 -6.99 29.58 -19.69
C SER A 282 -6.34 30.94 -19.93
N PRO A 283 -5.20 31.26 -19.30
CA PRO A 283 -4.43 32.41 -19.71
C PRO A 283 -4.10 32.15 -21.18
N ARG A 284 -4.61 33.00 -22.06
CA ARG A 284 -4.19 33.06 -23.46
C ARG A 284 -2.67 33.27 -23.45
N HIS A 285 -1.92 32.18 -23.51
CA HIS A 285 -0.51 32.23 -23.84
C HIS A 285 -0.43 32.53 -25.33
N HIS A 286 -0.18 33.79 -25.61
CA HIS A 286 0.39 34.25 -26.87
C HIS A 286 1.73 33.53 -27.07
N HIS A 287 1.71 32.42 -27.79
CA HIS A 287 2.88 31.96 -28.53
C HIS A 287 2.69 32.32 -29.99
N GLY A 288 3.80 32.75 -30.58
CA GLY A 288 3.88 33.53 -31.79
C GLY A 288 3.08 32.99 -32.97
N HIS A 289 2.59 33.96 -33.72
CA HIS A 289 2.04 33.86 -35.06
C HIS A 289 2.83 32.87 -35.95
N HIS A 290 2.22 31.74 -36.26
CA HIS A 290 2.23 31.23 -37.63
C HIS A 290 0.77 31.20 -38.11
N HIS A 291 0.50 32.04 -39.10
CA HIS A 291 -0.78 32.15 -39.77
C HIS A 291 -1.17 30.82 -40.43
N HIS A 292 -2.25 30.22 -39.96
CA HIS A 292 -3.19 29.55 -40.85
C HIS A 292 -4.59 30.07 -40.59
N HIS A 293 -5.01 30.99 -41.46
CA HIS A 293 -6.41 31.33 -41.66
C HIS A 293 -7.17 30.08 -42.11
N GLY A 294 -8.34 29.86 -41.51
CA GLY A 294 -9.21 28.76 -41.92
C GLY A 294 -10.48 28.64 -41.07
N HIS A 295 -11.23 29.74 -40.94
CA HIS A 295 -12.67 29.63 -40.68
C HIS A 295 -13.32 29.02 -41.92
N GLY A 296 -13.95 27.85 -41.77
CA GLY A 296 -14.76 27.25 -42.81
C GLY A 296 -15.35 25.95 -42.33
N GLY A 297 -16.65 25.98 -41.99
CA GLY A 297 -17.44 24.77 -41.83
C GLY A 297 -17.30 23.89 -43.08
N GLY A 298 -16.69 22.74 -42.90
CA GLY A 298 -16.33 21.82 -43.98
C GLY A 298 -16.44 20.41 -43.49
N PHE A 299 -17.64 19.86 -43.63
CA PHE A 299 -18.04 18.51 -43.29
C PHE A 299 -17.43 17.51 -44.29
N ILE A 300 -16.11 17.41 -44.45
CA ILE A 300 -15.51 16.48 -45.44
C ILE A 300 -14.12 16.01 -44.98
N GLY A 301 -13.97 14.69 -44.76
CA GLY A 301 -12.66 14.01 -44.77
C GLY A 301 -12.09 13.52 -43.44
N PHE A 302 -12.91 12.97 -42.53
CA PHE A 302 -12.47 12.37 -41.28
C PHE A 302 -11.71 11.03 -41.49
N GLY A 303 -10.46 11.11 -41.97
CA GLY A 303 -9.48 10.01 -41.89
C GLY A 303 -8.64 10.05 -40.61
N GLY A 304 -9.10 10.75 -39.57
CA GLY A 304 -8.36 10.92 -38.31
C GLY A 304 -8.26 9.60 -37.55
N ARG A 305 -7.03 9.13 -37.32
CA ARG A 305 -6.76 7.97 -36.45
C ARG A 305 -7.25 8.30 -35.05
N GLN A 306 -8.20 7.51 -34.53
CA GLN A 306 -8.71 7.69 -33.17
C GLN A 306 -7.75 7.00 -32.19
N GLU A 307 -7.42 7.67 -31.09
CA GLU A 307 -6.61 7.07 -30.03
C GLU A 307 -7.26 5.79 -29.51
N CYS A 308 -6.44 4.77 -29.25
CA CYS A 308 -6.94 3.51 -28.73
C CYS A 308 -7.34 3.70 -27.27
N PHE A 309 -8.64 3.62 -26.99
CA PHE A 309 -9.19 3.78 -25.64
C PHE A 309 -8.61 2.82 -24.60
N LYS A 310 -8.19 1.62 -25.01
CA LYS A 310 -7.64 0.60 -24.10
C LYS A 310 -6.24 0.95 -23.57
N CYS A 311 -5.45 1.71 -24.33
CA CYS A 311 -4.10 2.11 -23.92
C CYS A 311 -3.90 3.62 -23.96
N GLU A 312 -4.98 4.39 -24.05
CA GLU A 312 -4.99 5.85 -24.10
C GLU A 312 -3.99 6.43 -25.11
N GLY A 313 -3.93 5.86 -26.33
CA GLY A 313 -2.97 6.35 -27.33
C GLY A 313 -1.56 5.75 -27.27
N LYS A 314 -1.17 5.10 -26.16
CA LYS A 314 0.24 4.69 -25.90
C LYS A 314 0.68 3.46 -26.70
N GLY A 315 -0.27 2.61 -27.08
CA GLY A 315 0.00 1.37 -27.83
C GLY A 315 0.42 0.18 -26.97
N PHE A 316 0.71 0.37 -25.69
CA PHE A 316 1.06 -0.68 -24.75
C PHE A 316 0.33 -0.50 -23.42
N PHE A 317 0.19 -1.59 -22.66
CA PHE A 317 -0.38 -1.60 -21.32
C PHE A 317 0.14 -2.83 -20.56
N HIS A 318 0.02 -2.85 -19.24
CA HIS A 318 0.15 -4.07 -18.46
C HIS A 318 -1.02 -4.17 -17.47
N ASP A 319 -1.45 -5.40 -17.22
CA ASP A 319 -2.52 -5.75 -16.27
C ASP A 319 -1.98 -6.07 -14.86
N SER A 320 -0.65 -5.95 -14.69
CA SER A 320 0.00 -6.14 -13.39
C SER A 320 -0.30 -4.95 -12.48
N SER A 321 -0.48 -5.23 -11.20
CA SER A 321 -0.62 -4.22 -10.14
C SER A 321 0.71 -3.54 -9.77
N MET A 322 1.81 -3.79 -10.49
CA MET A 322 3.06 -3.07 -10.28
C MET A 322 2.94 -1.67 -10.89
N ASN A 323 3.51 -0.67 -10.21
CA ASN A 323 3.53 0.70 -10.73
C ASN A 323 4.40 0.78 -12.00
N HIS A 324 3.98 1.62 -12.94
CA HIS A 324 4.78 1.99 -14.10
C HIS A 324 6.01 2.79 -13.64
N ASP A 325 7.20 2.20 -13.73
CA ASP A 325 8.49 2.84 -13.38
C ASP A 325 9.09 3.64 -14.54
N ALA A 326 8.61 3.38 -15.75
CA ALA A 326 8.95 4.13 -16.96
C ALA A 326 8.07 5.39 -17.11
N GLY A 327 8.60 6.42 -17.78
CA GLY A 327 7.86 7.65 -18.07
C GLY A 327 6.55 7.43 -18.87
N PRO A 328 5.63 8.42 -18.92
CA PRO A 328 4.25 8.24 -19.38
C PRO A 328 4.06 7.68 -20.79
N ASN A 329 5.06 7.83 -21.67
CA ASN A 329 5.05 7.37 -23.06
C ASN A 329 6.14 6.32 -23.35
N SER A 330 6.66 5.66 -22.31
CA SER A 330 7.68 4.61 -22.43
C SER A 330 7.23 3.30 -21.79
N ARG A 331 7.64 2.18 -22.39
CA ARG A 331 7.35 0.84 -21.88
C ARG A 331 8.18 0.57 -20.63
N CYS A 332 7.53 0.02 -19.59
CA CYS A 332 8.24 -0.69 -18.54
C CYS A 332 8.54 -2.13 -18.98
N PHE A 333 9.30 -2.86 -18.17
CA PHE A 333 9.64 -4.26 -18.42
C PHE A 333 8.40 -5.18 -18.55
N PHE A 334 7.28 -4.82 -17.92
CA PHE A 334 6.05 -5.62 -17.91
C PHE A 334 5.04 -5.22 -18.99
N CYS A 335 5.26 -4.11 -19.71
CA CYS A 335 4.36 -3.66 -20.77
C CYS A 335 4.28 -4.67 -21.91
N LYS A 336 3.05 -4.97 -22.31
CA LYS A 336 2.75 -5.75 -23.51
C LYS A 336 2.07 -4.85 -24.54
N ASP A 337 2.15 -5.25 -25.80
CA ASP A 337 1.38 -4.61 -26.86
C ASP A 337 -0.12 -4.61 -26.53
N CYS A 338 -0.76 -3.46 -26.73
CA CYS A 338 -2.19 -3.35 -26.55
C CYS A 338 -2.90 -4.26 -27.55
N SER A 339 -3.64 -5.26 -27.05
CA SER A 339 -4.36 -6.20 -27.91
C SER A 339 -5.48 -5.55 -28.73
N GLY A 340 -5.97 -4.37 -28.31
CA GLY A 340 -6.97 -3.60 -29.03
C GLY A 340 -6.42 -2.92 -30.29
N CYS A 341 -5.24 -2.32 -30.24
CA CYS A 341 -4.62 -1.62 -31.37
C CYS A 341 -3.38 -2.30 -31.95
N LYS A 342 -3.01 -3.47 -31.43
CA LYS A 342 -1.81 -4.24 -31.81
C LYS A 342 -0.54 -3.39 -31.74
N GLY A 343 -0.32 -2.68 -30.63
CA GLY A 343 0.89 -1.88 -30.44
C GLY A 343 0.85 -0.46 -31.01
N ARG A 344 -0.14 -0.13 -31.85
CA ARG A 344 -0.12 1.11 -32.66
C ARG A 344 -0.52 2.37 -31.91
N GLY A 345 -1.19 2.24 -30.77
CA GLY A 345 -1.72 3.37 -30.01
C GLY A 345 -3.00 3.98 -30.60
N HIS A 346 -3.38 3.66 -31.82
CA HIS A 346 -4.60 4.15 -32.46
C HIS A 346 -5.40 3.00 -33.06
N ILE A 347 -6.72 3.18 -33.09
CA ILE A 347 -7.64 2.37 -33.88
C ILE A 347 -7.87 3.08 -35.21
N GLU A 348 -7.89 2.31 -36.29
CA GLU A 348 -8.25 2.84 -37.60
C GLU A 348 -9.70 3.30 -37.49
N ALA A 349 -9.96 4.55 -37.88
CA ALA A 349 -11.31 5.09 -37.89
C ALA A 349 -12.19 4.12 -38.66
N ALA A 350 -13.25 3.63 -38.01
CA ALA A 350 -14.22 2.78 -38.66
C ALA A 350 -14.69 3.51 -39.91
N THR A 351 -14.32 2.99 -41.09
CA THR A 351 -14.98 3.43 -42.31
C THR A 351 -16.48 3.17 -42.11
N PRO A 352 -17.40 3.97 -42.68
CA PRO A 352 -18.84 3.82 -42.45
C PRO A 352 -19.39 2.40 -42.77
N TRP A 353 -18.59 1.56 -43.42
CA TRP A 353 -18.91 0.21 -43.85
C TRP A 353 -18.21 -0.87 -43.00
N SER A 354 -17.20 -0.53 -42.20
CA SER A 354 -16.55 -1.44 -41.27
C SER A 354 -17.22 -1.37 -39.90
N LYS A 355 -17.97 -2.42 -39.55
CA LYS A 355 -18.50 -2.62 -38.18
C LYS A 355 -17.40 -2.78 -37.13
N HIS A 356 -16.16 -2.96 -37.56
CA HIS A 356 -14.99 -3.10 -36.70
C HIS A 356 -14.47 -1.74 -36.24
N GLY A 357 -14.49 -1.51 -34.93
CA GLY A 357 -13.86 -0.32 -34.32
C GLY A 357 -14.80 0.59 -33.53
N GLN A 358 -16.11 0.32 -33.50
CA GLN A 358 -16.99 1.01 -32.56
C GLN A 358 -16.75 0.51 -31.14
N MET A 359 -16.59 1.45 -30.19
CA MET A 359 -16.46 1.16 -28.77
C MET A 359 -17.61 0.26 -28.31
N CYS A 360 -17.29 -0.86 -27.67
CA CYS A 360 -18.31 -1.77 -27.19
C CYS A 360 -19.08 -1.11 -26.03
N THR A 361 -20.33 -0.72 -26.30
CA THR A 361 -21.19 -0.03 -25.33
C THR A 361 -21.50 -0.87 -24.08
N HIS A 362 -21.31 -2.19 -24.15
CA HIS A 362 -21.58 -3.07 -23.02
C HIS A 362 -20.45 -3.04 -21.97
N CYS A 363 -19.19 -2.92 -22.40
CA CYS A 363 -18.03 -2.81 -21.50
C CYS A 363 -17.37 -1.44 -21.54
N HIS A 364 -17.97 -0.45 -22.20
CA HIS A 364 -17.45 0.90 -22.38
C HIS A 364 -16.00 0.96 -22.90
N GLY A 365 -15.60 0.03 -23.78
CA GLY A 365 -14.23 0.01 -24.31
C GLY A 365 -13.24 -0.86 -23.55
N HIS A 366 -13.56 -1.31 -22.34
CA HIS A 366 -12.58 -2.00 -21.47
C HIS A 366 -12.35 -3.47 -21.86
N GLY A 367 -13.31 -4.09 -22.54
CA GLY A 367 -13.23 -5.50 -22.97
C GLY A 367 -13.67 -6.51 -21.90
N PHE A 368 -13.91 -6.09 -20.66
CA PHE A 368 -14.42 -6.94 -19.58
C PHE A 368 -15.61 -6.27 -18.88
N VAL A 369 -16.42 -7.06 -18.19
CA VAL A 369 -17.57 -6.60 -17.40
C VAL A 369 -17.53 -7.23 -16.01
N HIS A 370 -17.97 -6.47 -15.00
CA HIS A 370 -18.11 -6.94 -13.63
C HIS A 370 -19.59 -7.32 -13.39
N GLU A 371 -19.87 -8.61 -13.21
CA GLU A 371 -21.24 -9.12 -13.01
C GLU A 371 -21.53 -9.51 -11.55
N SER A 372 -20.55 -9.44 -10.65
CA SER A 372 -20.72 -9.78 -9.23
C SER A 372 -21.36 -8.64 -8.44
N SER A 373 -22.02 -8.97 -7.33
CA SER A 373 -22.52 -8.00 -6.35
C SER A 373 -21.43 -7.43 -5.45
N MET A 374 -20.20 -7.96 -5.51
CA MET A 374 -19.05 -7.41 -4.80
C MET A 374 -18.54 -6.14 -5.50
N ASN A 375 -17.96 -5.20 -4.74
CA ASN A 375 -17.43 -3.97 -5.32
C ASN A 375 -16.17 -4.24 -6.16
N HIS A 376 -15.98 -3.43 -7.21
CA HIS A 376 -14.76 -3.45 -8.01
C HIS A 376 -13.61 -2.83 -7.21
N ASP A 377 -12.59 -3.62 -6.90
CA ASP A 377 -11.44 -3.25 -6.06
C ASP A 377 -10.25 -2.69 -6.85
N LYS A 378 -10.35 -2.67 -8.19
CA LYS A 378 -9.33 -2.12 -9.09
C LYS A 378 -9.78 -0.85 -9.81
N ALA A 379 -8.84 -0.19 -10.48
CA ALA A 379 -9.16 0.91 -11.39
C ALA A 379 -10.13 0.45 -12.50
N ARG A 380 -10.93 1.38 -13.04
CA ARG A 380 -12.01 1.07 -13.98
C ARG A 380 -11.53 0.38 -15.27
N ASP A 381 -10.28 0.59 -15.63
CA ASP A 381 -9.57 0.04 -16.79
C ASP A 381 -8.79 -1.26 -16.50
N GLU A 382 -8.79 -1.73 -15.25
CA GLU A 382 -8.16 -2.98 -14.84
C GLU A 382 -9.16 -4.10 -14.55
N LYS A 383 -8.84 -5.32 -14.97
CA LYS A 383 -9.67 -6.49 -14.72
C LYS A 383 -9.46 -6.97 -13.27
N CYS A 384 -10.51 -6.92 -12.44
CA CYS A 384 -10.49 -7.60 -11.14
C CYS A 384 -10.75 -9.11 -11.28
N PHE A 385 -10.60 -9.86 -10.18
CA PHE A 385 -10.77 -11.31 -10.18
C PHE A 385 -12.17 -11.77 -10.62
N PHE A 386 -13.19 -10.96 -10.36
CA PHE A 386 -14.58 -11.25 -10.71
C PHE A 386 -14.99 -10.71 -12.08
N CYS A 387 -14.14 -9.92 -12.73
CA CYS A 387 -14.42 -9.42 -14.07
C CYS A 387 -14.28 -10.56 -15.09
N LYS A 388 -15.29 -10.69 -15.96
CA LYS A 388 -15.28 -11.64 -17.07
C LYS A 388 -15.09 -10.90 -18.38
N ASP A 389 -14.56 -11.58 -19.38
CA ASP A 389 -14.46 -10.98 -20.71
C ASP A 389 -15.86 -10.65 -21.22
N CYS A 390 -16.00 -9.45 -21.78
CA CYS A 390 -17.27 -8.96 -22.28
C CYS A 390 -17.73 -9.85 -23.43
N ARG A 391 -18.84 -10.56 -23.24
CA ARG A 391 -19.36 -11.52 -24.24
C ARG A 391 -19.67 -10.88 -25.59
N LYS A 392 -20.02 -9.59 -25.59
CA LYS A 392 -20.39 -8.85 -26.81
C LYS A 392 -19.18 -8.52 -27.70
N CYS A 393 -18.00 -8.31 -27.12
CA CYS A 393 -16.77 -7.99 -27.87
C CYS A 393 -15.65 -9.01 -27.71
N HIS A 394 -15.90 -10.11 -27.00
CA HIS A 394 -14.93 -11.17 -26.71
C HIS A 394 -13.59 -10.65 -26.16
N GLY A 395 -13.62 -9.76 -25.16
CA GLY A 395 -12.39 -9.24 -24.55
C GLY A 395 -11.75 -8.05 -25.28
N LYS A 396 -12.23 -7.67 -26.46
CA LYS A 396 -11.55 -6.70 -27.34
C LYS A 396 -11.82 -5.24 -26.99
N GLY A 397 -12.93 -4.95 -26.33
CA GLY A 397 -13.38 -3.58 -26.03
C GLY A 397 -14.07 -2.86 -27.20
N HIS A 398 -14.08 -3.44 -28.39
CA HIS A 398 -14.73 -2.89 -29.57
C HIS A 398 -15.46 -4.01 -30.34
N LEU A 399 -16.52 -3.64 -31.07
CA LEU A 399 -17.29 -4.55 -31.92
C LEU A 399 -16.56 -4.84 -33.23
#